data_AF-A0A8H7PWD7-F1
#
_entry.id   AF-A0A8H7PWD7-F1
#
_cell.length_a   1.000
_cell.length_b   1.000
_cell.length_c   1.000
_cell.angle_alpha   90.00
_cell.angle_beta   90.00
_cell.angle_gamma   90.00
#
_symmetry.space_group_name_H-M   'P 1'
#
loop_
_entity.id
_entity.type
_entity.pdbx_description
1 polymer ?
#
loop_
_entity_poly.entity_id
_entity_poly.type
_entity_poly.pdbx_seq_one_letter_code
_entity_poly.pdbx_strand_id
1 'polypeptide(L)'
;MERRQKAIAQKAGKTPELEEAQLSDYSAPYFIADTALAPPTLASSLIIPMDQPYSPRRQSFGYLNAPTRSRSFDDDPEDEMYPPRELKSPRSQTDLFVSINMLATALAMLLLTTIPVVVSIPDISIWFSGDALWRLFDPVITLPLNLSIMLQAEVFQTGGKPRFLGVWSERTFAMILWAIGAGIYVQGHGIHLAAAMFKHPIEQFNLDHPDLVAQYPVLTEMYLNMEDLWEHNIAHYMYAFGGMWMSWVQLFIYRNQIHGPLRIGAKITWIIGTILYGALLAGVAIEFPHGLYVGLVYTVVIGTVCVCMMVFNKNDLKYGGIFTMGRRMVIQYYLGACVIGIIVVIAWIAKYGFANRKAAGVA
;
A
#
# COMPACT_ATOMS: atom_id res chain seq x y z
N MET A 1 7.24 -1.00 25.97
CA MET A 1 6.30 -1.96 26.60
C MET A 1 6.99 -2.83 27.67
N GLU A 2 8.03 -3.62 27.33
CA GLU A 2 8.71 -4.51 28.31
C GLU A 2 9.36 -3.77 29.50
N ARG A 3 9.96 -2.58 29.27
CA ARG A 3 10.48 -1.72 30.37
C ARG A 3 9.37 -1.15 31.27
N ARG A 4 8.16 -0.93 30.72
CA ARG A 4 6.99 -0.49 31.49
C ARG A 4 6.37 -1.66 32.27
N GLN A 5 6.22 -2.84 31.67
CA GLN A 5 5.76 -4.05 32.37
C GLN A 5 6.73 -4.49 33.49
N LYS A 6 8.05 -4.37 33.29
CA LYS A 6 9.05 -4.57 34.36
C LYS A 6 8.92 -3.54 35.48
N ALA A 7 8.59 -2.29 35.18
CA ALA A 7 8.33 -1.26 36.20
C ALA A 7 7.02 -1.51 36.98
N ILE A 8 5.99 -2.07 36.33
CA ILE A 8 4.72 -2.47 36.96
C ILE A 8 4.93 -3.65 37.91
N ALA A 9 5.65 -4.69 37.48
CA ALA A 9 6.01 -5.82 38.35
C ALA A 9 6.86 -5.40 39.56
N GLN A 10 7.71 -4.38 39.39
CA GLN A 10 8.55 -3.84 40.47
C GLN A 10 7.77 -2.93 41.44
N LYS A 11 6.69 -2.27 41.00
CA LYS A 11 5.77 -1.53 41.86
C LYS A 11 4.79 -2.45 42.61
N ALA A 12 4.33 -3.54 41.98
CA ALA A 12 3.40 -4.51 42.56
C ALA A 12 4.00 -5.32 43.74
N GLY A 13 5.33 -5.32 43.89
CA GLY A 13 6.02 -5.94 45.03
C GLY A 13 6.05 -5.09 46.32
N LYS A 14 5.41 -3.92 46.36
CA LYS A 14 5.25 -3.11 47.57
C LYS A 14 3.78 -3.10 47.99
N THR A 15 3.44 -3.99 48.92
CA THR A 15 2.16 -4.03 49.64
C THR A 15 1.91 -2.73 50.42
N PRO A 16 0.81 -2.01 50.19
CA PRO A 16 0.22 -1.12 51.17
C PRO A 16 -0.72 -1.93 52.09
N GLU A 17 -0.63 -1.67 53.39
CA GLU A 17 -1.59 -2.15 54.37
C GLU A 17 -3.01 -1.68 54.03
N LEU A 18 -3.95 -2.62 54.17
CA LEU A 18 -5.39 -2.46 53.94
C LEU A 18 -5.99 -1.41 54.88
N GLU A 19 -6.75 -0.48 54.32
CA GLU A 19 -7.81 0.23 55.04
C GLU A 19 -9.14 -0.14 54.38
N GLU A 20 -9.92 -0.99 55.08
CA GLU A 20 -11.30 -1.33 54.75
C GLU A 20 -12.17 -0.07 54.85
N ALA A 21 -12.69 0.39 53.71
CA ALA A 21 -13.80 1.33 53.69
C ALA A 21 -14.97 0.74 52.89
N GLN A 22 -16.08 0.58 53.59
CA GLN A 22 -17.39 0.14 53.13
C GLN A 22 -17.84 0.88 51.86
N LEU A 23 -18.30 0.13 50.85
CA LEU A 23 -19.25 0.65 49.87
C LEU A 23 -20.33 -0.41 49.59
N SER A 24 -21.45 -0.18 50.27
CA SER A 24 -22.76 -0.75 50.03
C SER A 24 -23.36 -0.26 48.70
N ASP A 25 -24.14 -1.12 48.07
CA ASP A 25 -25.18 -0.84 47.07
C ASP A 25 -24.79 -0.12 45.78
N TYR A 26 -24.43 -0.92 44.76
CA TYR A 26 -24.78 -0.63 43.37
C TYR A 26 -25.34 -1.89 42.70
N SER A 27 -26.65 -2.07 42.78
CA SER A 27 -27.41 -2.98 41.93
C SER A 27 -27.61 -2.31 40.56
N ALA A 28 -26.89 -2.77 39.53
CA ALA A 28 -27.16 -2.38 38.15
C ALA A 28 -28.28 -3.27 37.56
N PRO A 29 -29.36 -2.69 37.00
CA PRO A 29 -30.40 -3.47 36.35
C PRO A 29 -29.96 -3.91 34.94
N TYR A 30 -30.29 -5.15 34.59
CA TYR A 30 -30.31 -5.65 33.22
C TYR A 30 -31.16 -4.73 32.33
N PHE A 31 -30.58 -4.21 31.25
CA PHE A 31 -31.32 -3.64 30.13
C PHE A 31 -31.20 -4.57 28.92
N ILE A 32 -32.25 -5.37 28.73
CA ILE A 32 -32.62 -5.95 27.44
C ILE A 32 -33.65 -4.99 26.85
N ALA A 33 -33.37 -4.41 25.69
CA ALA A 33 -34.40 -3.81 24.86
C ALA A 33 -34.01 -3.96 23.39
N ASP A 34 -34.68 -4.93 22.75
CA ASP A 34 -34.99 -4.92 21.33
C ASP A 34 -35.50 -3.54 20.91
N THR A 35 -34.90 -2.97 19.85
CA THR A 35 -35.64 -2.09 18.94
C THR A 35 -35.11 -2.27 17.53
N ALA A 36 -35.87 -3.01 16.74
CA ALA A 36 -35.84 -2.92 15.29
C ALA A 36 -36.22 -1.50 14.87
N LEU A 37 -35.30 -0.81 14.18
CA LEU A 37 -35.62 0.39 13.42
C LEU A 37 -35.20 0.18 11.96
N ALA A 38 -36.21 0.24 11.10
CA ALA A 38 -36.12 0.15 9.65
C ALA A 38 -35.22 1.27 9.08
N PRO A 39 -34.59 1.05 7.91
CA PRO A 39 -33.68 2.01 7.30
C PRO A 39 -34.45 3.22 6.72
N PRO A 40 -33.90 4.45 6.78
CA PRO A 40 -34.45 5.55 6.02
C PRO A 40 -34.05 5.42 4.54
N THR A 41 -35.06 5.34 3.69
CA THR A 41 -35.01 5.52 2.24
C THR A 41 -35.11 7.00 1.84
N LEU A 42 -34.38 7.36 0.78
CA LEU A 42 -34.55 8.50 -0.16
C LEU A 42 -34.12 9.90 0.38
N ALA A 43 -33.50 10.81 -0.37
CA ALA A 43 -33.52 11.13 -1.80
C ALA A 43 -32.18 11.81 -2.22
N SER A 44 -31.56 11.45 -3.35
CA SER A 44 -31.72 12.05 -4.68
C SER A 44 -31.47 13.57 -4.77
N SER A 45 -30.25 13.98 -5.16
CA SER A 45 -30.02 15.14 -6.05
C SER A 45 -28.53 15.27 -6.46
N LEU A 46 -28.09 14.43 -7.40
CA LEU A 46 -27.05 14.86 -8.35
C LEU A 46 -27.35 14.22 -9.71
N ILE A 47 -28.38 14.78 -10.34
CA ILE A 47 -28.70 14.56 -11.75
C ILE A 47 -27.63 15.31 -12.55
N ILE A 48 -26.65 14.58 -13.08
CA ILE A 48 -25.82 15.07 -14.19
C ILE A 48 -26.62 14.73 -15.45
N PRO A 49 -27.00 15.70 -16.30
CA PRO A 49 -27.70 15.40 -17.54
C PRO A 49 -26.75 14.66 -18.49
N MET A 50 -26.95 13.34 -18.64
CA MET A 50 -26.46 12.57 -19.78
C MET A 50 -27.49 12.66 -20.90
N ASP A 51 -27.57 13.82 -21.55
CA ASP A 51 -28.24 13.98 -22.84
C ASP A 51 -27.38 14.85 -23.75
N GLN A 52 -26.37 14.23 -24.35
CA GLN A 52 -25.80 14.65 -25.62
C GLN A 52 -25.71 13.39 -26.48
N PRO A 53 -26.47 13.28 -27.59
CA PRO A 53 -26.27 12.17 -28.50
C PRO A 53 -24.84 12.22 -29.02
N TYR A 54 -24.09 11.16 -28.76
CA TYR A 54 -22.76 10.94 -29.30
C TYR A 54 -22.89 10.86 -30.83
N SER A 55 -22.68 12.00 -31.49
CA SER A 55 -22.42 12.06 -32.92
C SER A 55 -21.11 11.32 -33.17
N PRO A 56 -21.12 10.20 -33.90
CA PRO A 56 -19.87 9.58 -34.31
C PRO A 56 -19.25 10.50 -35.34
N ARG A 57 -18.38 11.42 -34.90
CA ARG A 57 -17.41 12.03 -35.79
C ARG A 57 -16.52 10.89 -36.26
N ARG A 58 -16.89 10.29 -37.40
CA ARG A 58 -15.97 9.53 -38.25
C ARG A 58 -14.79 10.44 -38.54
N GLN A 59 -13.76 10.39 -37.71
CA GLN A 59 -12.41 10.60 -38.20
C GLN A 59 -12.11 9.36 -39.03
N SER A 60 -12.52 9.42 -40.30
CA SER A 60 -11.89 8.63 -41.34
C SER A 60 -10.41 8.96 -41.28
N PHE A 61 -9.64 8.11 -40.59
CA PHE A 61 -8.24 7.93 -40.94
C PHE A 61 -8.25 7.39 -42.36
N GLY A 62 -8.24 8.31 -43.32
CA GLY A 62 -7.86 7.99 -44.68
C GLY A 62 -6.47 7.38 -44.61
N TYR A 63 -6.38 6.10 -44.93
CA TYR A 63 -5.19 5.59 -45.59
C TYR A 63 -5.08 6.35 -46.91
N LEU A 64 -4.47 7.53 -46.85
CA LEU A 64 -3.97 8.23 -48.00
C LEU A 64 -2.90 7.31 -48.59
N ASN A 65 -3.26 6.68 -49.70
CA ASN A 65 -2.32 6.13 -50.66
C ASN A 65 -1.20 7.15 -50.84
N ALA A 66 0.00 6.78 -50.42
CA ALA A 66 1.20 7.54 -50.75
C ALA A 66 1.26 7.66 -52.28
N PRO A 67 1.29 8.89 -52.84
CA PRO A 67 1.68 9.04 -54.22
C PRO A 67 3.15 8.61 -54.31
N THR A 68 3.43 7.65 -55.19
CA THR A 68 4.75 7.38 -55.73
C THR A 68 5.26 8.67 -56.37
N ARG A 69 5.92 9.51 -55.56
CA ARG A 69 6.60 10.71 -56.01
C ARG A 69 7.93 10.24 -56.57
N SER A 70 8.00 10.07 -57.89
CA SER A 70 9.25 10.07 -58.63
C SER A 70 9.93 11.42 -58.39
N ARG A 71 10.79 11.47 -57.37
CA ARG A 71 11.62 12.65 -57.11
C ARG A 71 12.85 12.52 -57.98
N SER A 72 12.92 13.39 -58.97
CA SER A 72 14.12 13.67 -59.75
C SER A 72 15.26 13.99 -58.80
N PHE A 73 16.41 13.43 -59.16
CA PHE A 73 17.73 13.70 -58.64
C PHE A 73 18.09 15.14 -59.05
N ASP A 74 17.91 16.10 -58.16
CA ASP A 74 18.62 17.38 -58.23
C ASP A 74 19.25 17.58 -56.85
N ASP A 75 20.58 17.48 -56.87
CA ASP A 75 21.50 17.63 -55.75
C ASP A 75 21.52 19.11 -55.29
N ASP A 76 20.95 19.40 -54.14
CA ASP A 76 21.28 20.59 -53.35
C ASP A 76 22.19 20.17 -52.18
N PRO A 77 23.51 20.43 -52.24
CA PRO A 77 24.48 19.91 -51.28
C PRO A 77 24.68 20.76 -50.01
N GLU A 78 23.76 21.65 -49.63
CA GLU A 78 24.01 22.61 -48.53
C GLU A 78 23.16 22.46 -47.25
N ASP A 79 22.35 21.39 -47.10
CA ASP A 79 21.51 21.20 -45.88
C ASP A 79 22.09 20.18 -44.87
N GLU A 80 23.41 19.94 -44.89
CA GLU A 80 24.13 19.18 -43.87
C GLU A 80 24.84 20.09 -42.85
N MET A 81 24.12 20.71 -41.90
CA MET A 81 24.74 21.01 -40.59
C MET A 81 23.79 21.42 -39.45
N TYR A 82 22.70 20.69 -39.23
CA TYR A 82 22.11 20.67 -37.89
C TYR A 82 22.24 19.28 -37.31
N PRO A 83 22.97 19.09 -36.18
CA PRO A 83 22.92 17.82 -35.48
C PRO A 83 21.44 17.54 -35.18
N PRO A 84 20.93 16.34 -35.47
CA PRO A 84 19.54 16.02 -35.21
C PRO A 84 19.28 16.35 -33.75
N ARG A 85 18.44 17.37 -33.49
CA ARG A 85 17.95 17.63 -32.14
C ARG A 85 17.34 16.31 -31.70
N GLU A 86 17.95 15.66 -30.71
CA GLU A 86 17.33 14.55 -29.98
C GLU A 86 16.03 15.08 -29.39
N LEU A 87 14.95 14.98 -30.16
CA LEU A 87 13.59 15.16 -29.68
C LEU A 87 13.45 14.12 -28.58
N LYS A 88 13.58 14.58 -27.32
CA LYS A 88 13.34 13.77 -26.13
C LYS A 88 11.97 13.12 -26.35
N SER A 89 11.97 11.82 -26.66
CA SER A 89 10.73 11.13 -26.94
C SER A 89 9.83 11.29 -25.69
N PRO A 90 8.53 11.59 -25.87
CA PRO A 90 7.60 11.78 -24.77
C PRO A 90 7.64 10.61 -23.76
N ARG A 91 7.87 9.39 -24.25
CA ARG A 91 8.08 8.17 -23.45
C ARG A 91 9.20 8.29 -22.41
N SER A 92 10.33 8.92 -22.76
CA SER A 92 11.48 9.01 -21.86
C SER A 92 11.24 9.87 -20.61
N GLN A 93 10.30 10.82 -20.66
CA GLN A 93 9.89 11.61 -19.50
C GLN A 93 8.89 10.83 -18.64
N THR A 94 7.98 10.08 -19.26
CA THR A 94 7.04 9.20 -18.57
C THR A 94 7.77 8.15 -17.73
N ASP A 95 8.81 7.52 -18.28
CA ASP A 95 9.58 6.49 -17.58
C ASP A 95 10.24 7.02 -16.30
N LEU A 96 10.85 8.21 -16.37
CA LEU A 96 11.45 8.88 -15.20
C LEU A 96 10.40 9.27 -14.17
N PHE A 97 9.26 9.77 -14.62
CA PHE A 97 8.19 10.16 -13.71
C PHE A 97 7.63 8.94 -12.97
N VAL A 98 7.37 7.83 -13.66
CA VAL A 98 6.91 6.58 -13.03
C VAL A 98 7.96 6.05 -12.06
N SER A 99 9.25 6.05 -12.40
CA SER A 99 10.31 5.57 -11.51
C SER A 99 10.46 6.45 -10.26
N ILE A 100 10.34 7.78 -10.39
CA ILE A 100 10.32 8.70 -9.26
C ILE A 100 9.10 8.44 -8.37
N ASN A 101 7.91 8.25 -8.94
CA ASN A 101 6.71 7.99 -8.14
C ASN A 101 6.82 6.66 -7.39
N MET A 102 7.31 5.58 -8.02
CA MET A 102 7.56 4.31 -7.32
C MET A 102 8.52 4.49 -6.14
N LEU A 103 9.63 5.21 -6.36
CA LEU A 103 10.56 5.55 -5.28
C LEU A 103 9.90 6.40 -4.19
N ALA A 104 9.16 7.44 -4.56
CA ALA A 104 8.48 8.33 -3.62
C ALA A 104 7.41 7.58 -2.82
N THR A 105 6.65 6.67 -3.43
CA THR A 105 5.69 5.81 -2.72
C THR A 105 6.41 4.93 -1.71
N ALA A 106 7.48 4.23 -2.11
CA ALA A 106 8.26 3.38 -1.21
C ALA A 106 8.88 4.17 -0.07
N LEU A 107 9.46 5.34 -0.36
CA LEU A 107 10.06 6.21 0.64
C LEU A 107 9.02 6.78 1.61
N ALA A 108 7.87 7.22 1.10
CA ALA A 108 6.77 7.72 1.91
C ALA A 108 6.26 6.63 2.85
N MET A 109 5.98 5.42 2.35
CA MET A 109 5.58 4.29 3.19
C MET A 109 6.65 3.97 4.24
N LEU A 110 7.94 3.96 3.87
CA LEU A 110 9.03 3.68 4.81
C LEU A 110 9.12 4.75 5.91
N LEU A 111 9.04 6.04 5.56
CA LEU A 111 9.08 7.13 6.54
C LEU A 111 7.86 7.07 7.47
N LEU A 112 6.67 6.86 6.90
CA LEU A 112 5.41 6.84 7.64
C LEU A 112 5.32 5.64 8.59
N THR A 113 5.95 4.51 8.24
CA THR A 113 6.03 3.32 9.09
C THR A 113 7.18 3.37 10.09
N THR A 114 8.33 3.92 9.74
CA THR A 114 9.54 3.90 10.58
C THR A 114 9.53 5.01 11.63
N ILE A 115 9.03 6.21 11.30
CA ILE A 115 9.07 7.36 12.22
C ILE A 115 8.37 7.06 13.56
N PRO A 116 7.14 6.50 13.60
CA PRO A 116 6.50 6.13 14.88
C PRO A 116 7.26 5.08 15.69
N VAL A 117 8.13 4.30 15.04
CA VAL A 117 8.93 3.27 15.71
C VAL A 117 10.19 3.86 16.34
N VAL A 118 10.82 4.85 15.67
CA VAL A 118 12.12 5.41 16.09
C VAL A 118 12.01 6.75 16.82
N VAL A 119 10.89 7.45 16.67
CA VAL A 119 10.61 8.73 17.33
C VAL A 119 9.40 8.55 18.24
N SER A 120 9.57 8.86 19.53
CA SER A 120 8.43 8.94 20.45
C SER A 120 7.68 10.26 20.24
N ILE A 121 6.58 10.21 19.49
CA ILE A 121 5.74 11.38 19.26
C ILE A 121 4.85 11.56 20.50
N PRO A 122 4.84 12.74 21.15
CA PRO A 122 4.04 12.95 22.36
C PRO A 122 2.55 12.77 22.07
N ASP A 123 1.84 12.22 23.05
CA ASP A 123 0.38 12.07 22.98
C ASP A 123 -0.30 13.43 22.97
N ILE A 124 -1.33 13.57 22.16
CA ILE A 124 -2.14 14.80 22.06
C ILE A 124 -3.20 14.80 23.18
N SER A 125 -3.74 13.62 23.49
CA SER A 125 -4.66 13.39 24.60
C SER A 125 -4.61 11.92 25.03
N ILE A 126 -5.25 11.57 26.15
CA ILE A 126 -5.39 10.17 26.60
C ILE A 126 -6.08 9.27 25.56
N TRP A 127 -6.83 9.86 24.64
CA TRP A 127 -7.54 9.16 23.57
C TRP A 127 -6.75 9.12 22.27
N PHE A 128 -5.70 9.92 22.11
CA PHE A 128 -5.11 10.19 20.80
C PHE A 128 -3.61 10.36 20.91
N SER A 129 -2.89 9.29 20.56
CA SER A 129 -1.43 9.27 20.56
C SER A 129 -0.85 9.97 19.34
N GLY A 130 0.36 10.51 19.49
CA GLY A 130 1.08 11.14 18.39
C GLY A 130 1.35 10.16 17.23
N ASP A 131 1.62 8.90 17.57
CA ASP A 131 1.82 7.82 16.61
C ASP A 131 0.57 7.54 15.77
N ALA A 132 -0.60 7.59 16.41
CA ALA A 132 -1.88 7.39 15.74
C ALA A 132 -2.19 8.55 14.76
N LEU A 133 -1.88 9.79 15.14
CA LEU A 133 -1.95 10.93 14.21
C LEU A 133 -1.00 10.75 13.02
N TRP A 134 0.24 10.34 13.28
CA TRP A 134 1.24 10.18 12.23
C TRP A 134 0.81 9.16 11.18
N ARG A 135 0.24 8.03 11.62
CA ARG A 135 -0.29 6.98 10.74
C ARG A 135 -1.45 7.47 9.87
N LEU A 136 -2.22 8.47 10.30
CA LEU A 136 -3.31 9.05 9.49
C LEU A 136 -2.79 9.70 8.19
N PHE A 137 -1.55 10.21 8.19
CA PHE A 137 -0.94 10.80 6.99
C PHE A 137 -0.53 9.75 5.96
N ASP A 138 -0.40 8.48 6.34
CA ASP A 138 0.02 7.42 5.43
C ASP A 138 -0.88 7.31 4.20
N PRO A 139 -2.19 7.01 4.32
CA PRO A 139 -3.06 6.93 3.14
C PRO A 139 -3.21 8.28 2.41
N VAL A 140 -3.07 9.42 3.11
CA VAL A 140 -3.16 10.75 2.51
C VAL A 140 -2.01 11.00 1.53
N ILE A 141 -0.82 10.46 1.80
CA ILE A 141 0.37 10.65 0.97
C ILE A 141 0.55 9.48 0.00
N THR A 142 0.43 8.24 0.48
CA THR A 142 0.80 7.07 -0.32
C THR A 142 -0.24 6.70 -1.36
N LEU A 143 -1.54 6.93 -1.12
CA LEU A 143 -2.57 6.64 -2.13
C LEU A 143 -2.49 7.54 -3.35
N PRO A 144 -2.33 8.88 -3.23
CA PRO A 144 -2.13 9.73 -4.41
C PRO A 144 -0.89 9.35 -5.21
N LEU A 145 0.22 8.97 -4.55
CA LEU A 145 1.42 8.50 -5.23
C LEU A 145 1.20 7.13 -5.90
N ASN A 146 0.46 6.23 -5.27
CA ASN A 146 0.10 4.94 -5.86
C ASN A 146 -0.81 5.11 -7.09
N LEU A 147 -1.79 6.01 -6.99
CA LEU A 147 -2.69 6.39 -8.08
C LEU A 147 -1.92 7.06 -9.22
N SER A 148 -0.95 7.93 -8.92
CA SER A 148 -0.15 8.62 -9.93
C SER A 148 0.63 7.61 -10.78
N ILE A 149 1.19 6.54 -10.19
CA ILE A 149 1.81 5.44 -10.92
C ILE A 149 0.78 4.82 -11.87
N MET A 150 -0.40 4.48 -11.38
CA MET A 150 -1.45 3.85 -12.21
C MET A 150 -1.86 4.72 -13.40
N LEU A 151 -2.08 6.02 -13.19
CA LEU A 151 -2.54 6.95 -14.24
C LEU A 151 -1.51 7.15 -15.37
N GLN A 152 -0.26 6.73 -15.17
CA GLN A 152 0.80 6.80 -16.18
C GLN A 152 0.90 5.53 -17.04
N ALA A 153 0.12 4.50 -16.75
CA ALA A 153 0.08 3.30 -17.57
C ALA A 153 -0.52 3.59 -18.95
N GLU A 154 -0.03 2.90 -19.99
CA GLU A 154 -0.54 3.04 -21.36
C GLU A 154 -2.06 2.80 -21.44
N VAL A 155 -2.62 1.92 -20.60
CA VAL A 155 -4.07 1.69 -20.49
C VAL A 155 -4.85 2.97 -20.17
N PHE A 156 -4.29 3.86 -19.35
CA PHE A 156 -4.91 5.13 -18.99
C PHE A 156 -4.66 6.22 -20.03
N GLN A 157 -3.44 6.27 -20.59
CA GLN A 157 -3.07 7.27 -21.59
C GLN A 157 -3.75 7.06 -22.95
N THR A 158 -3.96 5.81 -23.36
CA THR A 158 -4.54 5.46 -24.66
C THR A 158 -6.04 5.12 -24.60
N GLY A 159 -6.61 5.00 -23.40
CA GLY A 159 -7.99 4.55 -23.17
C GLY A 159 -8.14 3.04 -23.02
N GLY A 160 -7.08 2.26 -23.28
CA GLY A 160 -7.07 0.81 -23.10
C GLY A 160 -8.02 0.09 -24.06
N LYS A 161 -8.32 -1.19 -23.79
CA LYS A 161 -9.28 -1.94 -24.60
C LYS A 161 -10.72 -1.46 -24.33
N PRO A 162 -11.48 -1.03 -25.36
CA PRO A 162 -12.91 -0.83 -25.21
C PRO A 162 -13.59 -2.19 -25.00
N ARG A 163 -14.61 -2.26 -24.13
CA ARG A 163 -15.35 -3.49 -23.79
C ARG A 163 -14.43 -4.65 -23.34
N PHE A 164 -13.57 -4.36 -22.36
CA PHE A 164 -12.66 -5.34 -21.77
C PHE A 164 -13.40 -6.42 -20.99
N LEU A 165 -14.40 -6.03 -20.18
CA LEU A 165 -15.26 -6.93 -19.44
C LEU A 165 -16.71 -6.49 -19.59
N GLY A 166 -17.43 -7.12 -20.51
CA GLY A 166 -18.79 -6.72 -20.87
C GLY A 166 -18.82 -5.27 -21.38
N VAL A 167 -19.55 -4.40 -20.67
CA VAL A 167 -19.67 -2.97 -21.03
C VAL A 167 -18.51 -2.11 -20.53
N TRP A 168 -17.66 -2.62 -19.64
CA TRP A 168 -16.59 -1.83 -19.04
C TRP A 168 -15.34 -1.76 -19.91
N SER A 169 -14.77 -0.55 -20.02
CA SER A 169 -13.43 -0.38 -20.57
C SER A 169 -12.38 -0.94 -19.62
N GLU A 170 -11.21 -1.30 -20.15
CA GLU A 170 -10.08 -1.77 -19.35
C GLU A 170 -9.68 -0.75 -18.26
N ARG A 171 -9.71 0.54 -18.62
CA ARG A 171 -9.45 1.66 -17.70
C ARG A 171 -10.46 1.69 -16.54
N THR A 172 -11.75 1.57 -16.86
CA THR A 172 -12.83 1.56 -15.86
C THR A 172 -12.66 0.38 -14.92
N PHE A 173 -12.40 -0.81 -15.46
CA PHE A 173 -12.18 -2.01 -14.68
C PHE A 173 -10.98 -1.86 -13.74
N ALA A 174 -9.84 -1.36 -14.23
CA ALA A 174 -8.66 -1.10 -13.43
C ALA A 174 -8.91 -0.08 -12.30
N MET A 175 -9.62 1.02 -12.59
CA MET A 175 -9.99 2.01 -11.57
C MET A 175 -10.85 1.42 -10.46
N ILE A 176 -11.84 0.59 -10.80
CA ILE A 176 -12.71 -0.07 -9.81
C ILE A 176 -11.87 -1.01 -8.94
N LEU A 177 -11.03 -1.85 -9.55
CA LEU A 177 -10.16 -2.74 -8.78
C LEU A 177 -9.22 -1.95 -7.87
N TRP A 178 -8.61 -0.89 -8.36
CA TRP A 178 -7.74 -0.04 -7.55
C TRP A 178 -8.51 0.60 -6.40
N ALA A 179 -9.71 1.14 -6.65
CA ALA A 179 -10.54 1.77 -5.64
C ALA A 179 -10.98 0.79 -4.53
N ILE A 180 -11.24 -0.48 -4.87
CA ILE A 180 -11.50 -1.53 -3.87
C ILE A 180 -10.28 -1.73 -2.97
N GLY A 181 -9.09 -1.88 -3.56
CA GLY A 181 -7.85 -2.03 -2.80
C GLY A 181 -7.55 -0.81 -1.92
N ALA A 182 -7.69 0.40 -2.46
CA ALA A 182 -7.53 1.65 -1.73
C ALA A 182 -8.58 1.78 -0.60
N GLY A 183 -9.83 1.39 -0.84
CA GLY A 183 -10.88 1.39 0.17
C GLY A 183 -10.59 0.43 1.33
N ILE A 184 -10.06 -0.76 1.05
CA ILE A 184 -9.63 -1.70 2.09
C ILE A 184 -8.40 -1.14 2.84
N TYR A 185 -7.47 -0.51 2.11
CA TYR A 185 -6.29 0.15 2.68
C TYR A 185 -6.66 1.22 3.71
N VAL A 186 -7.53 2.16 3.32
CA VAL A 186 -7.99 3.25 4.20
C VAL A 186 -8.81 2.73 5.37
N GLN A 187 -9.69 1.74 5.16
CA GLN A 187 -10.45 1.14 6.24
C GLN A 187 -9.55 0.47 7.28
N GLY A 188 -8.49 -0.22 6.84
CA GLY A 188 -7.47 -0.76 7.75
C GLY A 188 -6.86 0.34 8.63
N HIS A 189 -6.44 1.46 8.03
CA HIS A 189 -5.96 2.62 8.79
C HIS A 189 -7.00 3.20 9.76
N GLY A 190 -8.26 3.29 9.35
CA GLY A 190 -9.35 3.79 10.19
C GLY A 190 -9.64 2.88 11.39
N ILE A 191 -9.67 1.56 11.18
CA ILE A 191 -9.86 0.57 12.26
C ILE A 191 -8.67 0.60 13.21
N HIS A 192 -7.44 0.67 12.69
CA HIS A 192 -6.24 0.82 13.51
C HIS A 192 -6.36 2.04 14.42
N LEU A 193 -6.73 3.18 13.85
CA LEU A 193 -6.87 4.42 14.59
C LEU A 193 -7.94 4.30 15.68
N ALA A 194 -9.12 3.78 15.33
CA ALA A 194 -10.21 3.59 16.28
C ALA A 194 -9.82 2.64 17.43
N ALA A 195 -9.13 1.53 17.12
CA ALA A 195 -8.64 0.58 18.13
C ALA A 195 -7.61 1.23 19.06
N ALA A 196 -6.66 2.01 18.52
CA ALA A 196 -5.69 2.74 19.31
C ALA A 196 -6.38 3.78 20.23
N MET A 197 -7.35 4.53 19.70
CA MET A 197 -8.10 5.51 20.49
C MET A 197 -8.91 4.89 21.63
N PHE A 198 -9.38 3.66 21.44
CA PHE A 198 -10.10 2.92 22.47
C PHE A 198 -9.15 2.27 23.49
N LYS A 199 -7.99 1.75 23.06
CA LYS A 199 -7.07 1.04 23.98
C LYS A 199 -6.35 1.99 24.94
N HIS A 200 -5.95 3.19 24.50
CA HIS A 200 -5.10 4.06 25.31
C HIS A 200 -5.74 4.50 26.65
N PRO A 201 -7.02 4.90 26.71
CA PRO A 201 -7.68 5.19 27.98
C PRO A 201 -7.77 3.97 28.90
N ILE A 202 -8.00 2.77 28.34
CA ILE A 202 -8.04 1.52 29.12
C ILE A 202 -6.65 1.17 29.63
N GLU A 203 -5.62 1.34 28.81
CA GLU A 203 -4.22 1.18 29.22
C GLU A 203 -3.91 2.10 30.41
N GLN A 204 -4.28 3.37 30.30
CA GLN A 204 -4.06 4.35 31.37
C GLN A 204 -4.82 3.96 32.65
N PHE A 205 -6.11 3.59 32.54
CA PHE A 205 -6.90 3.13 33.68
C PHE A 205 -6.26 1.90 34.35
N ASN A 206 -5.83 0.92 33.55
CA ASN A 206 -5.21 -0.31 34.06
C ASN A 206 -3.89 -0.04 34.78
N LEU A 207 -3.15 0.99 34.36
CA LEU A 207 -1.91 1.43 35.00
C LEU A 207 -2.17 2.18 36.32
N ASP A 208 -3.22 2.97 36.36
CA ASP A 208 -3.56 3.83 37.52
C ASP A 208 -4.30 3.05 38.63
N HIS A 209 -5.01 1.97 38.28
CA HIS A 209 -5.85 1.18 39.19
C HIS A 209 -5.56 -0.34 39.14
N PRO A 210 -4.33 -0.78 39.48
CA PRO A 210 -3.93 -2.18 39.35
C PRO A 210 -4.74 -3.14 40.24
N ASP A 211 -5.24 -2.66 41.37
CA ASP A 211 -6.12 -3.38 42.30
C ASP A 211 -7.48 -3.70 41.66
N LEU A 212 -8.06 -2.74 40.94
CA LEU A 212 -9.31 -2.95 40.20
C LEU A 212 -9.10 -3.90 39.02
N VAL A 213 -7.97 -3.82 38.32
CA VAL A 213 -7.65 -4.77 37.24
C VAL A 213 -7.51 -6.20 37.77
N ALA A 214 -6.91 -6.38 38.95
CA ALA A 214 -6.80 -7.69 39.58
C ALA A 214 -8.17 -8.26 39.99
N GLN A 215 -9.10 -7.39 40.41
CA GLN A 215 -10.48 -7.78 40.76
C GLN A 215 -11.35 -8.03 39.52
N TYR A 216 -11.13 -7.29 38.43
CA TYR A 216 -11.91 -7.35 37.19
C TYR A 216 -11.01 -7.64 35.97
N PRO A 217 -10.62 -8.92 35.75
CA PRO A 217 -9.76 -9.32 34.64
C PRO A 217 -10.25 -8.90 33.25
N VAL A 218 -11.57 -8.70 33.10
CA VAL A 218 -12.21 -8.20 31.87
C VAL A 218 -11.60 -6.90 31.35
N LEU A 219 -11.07 -6.04 32.22
CA LEU A 219 -10.40 -4.79 31.81
C LEU A 219 -9.10 -5.05 31.04
N THR A 220 -8.36 -6.10 31.41
CA THR A 220 -7.18 -6.54 30.67
C THR A 220 -7.61 -7.21 29.36
N GLU A 221 -8.67 -8.02 29.38
CA GLU A 221 -9.20 -8.67 28.17
C GLU A 221 -9.67 -7.64 27.15
N MET A 222 -10.35 -6.58 27.58
CA MET A 222 -10.77 -5.48 26.70
C MET A 222 -9.59 -4.78 26.05
N TYR A 223 -8.53 -4.50 26.82
CA TYR A 223 -7.28 -3.95 26.29
C TYR A 223 -6.65 -4.85 25.23
N LEU A 224 -6.43 -6.14 25.57
CA LEU A 224 -5.82 -7.11 24.67
C LEU A 224 -6.68 -7.36 23.42
N ASN A 225 -8.00 -7.33 23.54
CA ASN A 225 -8.90 -7.44 22.39
C ASN A 225 -8.70 -6.28 21.41
N MET A 226 -8.54 -5.05 21.92
CA MET A 226 -8.30 -3.91 21.04
C MET A 226 -6.91 -3.93 20.42
N GLU A 227 -5.88 -4.25 21.22
CA GLU A 227 -4.50 -4.28 20.76
C GLU A 227 -4.23 -5.46 19.80
N ASP A 228 -4.51 -6.69 20.22
CA ASP A 228 -4.10 -7.87 19.45
C ASP A 228 -5.08 -8.18 18.32
N LEU A 229 -6.40 -8.14 18.58
CA LEU A 229 -7.37 -8.48 17.55
C LEU A 229 -7.60 -7.32 16.58
N TRP A 230 -8.05 -6.17 17.08
CA TRP A 230 -8.49 -5.09 16.18
C TRP A 230 -7.33 -4.34 15.54
N GLU A 231 -6.34 -3.93 16.33
CA GLU A 231 -5.18 -3.18 15.84
C GLU A 231 -4.20 -4.11 15.10
N HIS A 232 -3.70 -5.16 15.74
CA HIS A 232 -2.64 -5.99 15.17
C HIS A 232 -3.10 -7.04 14.14
N ASN A 233 -4.26 -7.68 14.33
CA ASN A 233 -4.70 -8.75 13.43
C ASN A 233 -5.67 -8.29 12.34
N ILE A 234 -6.64 -7.44 12.65
CA ILE A 234 -7.63 -6.98 11.66
C ILE A 234 -7.04 -5.82 10.85
N ALA A 235 -6.72 -4.71 11.51
CA ALA A 235 -6.36 -3.48 10.83
C ALA A 235 -5.06 -3.59 10.01
N HIS A 236 -4.02 -4.19 10.57
CA HIS A 236 -2.75 -4.38 9.87
C HIS A 236 -2.88 -5.28 8.62
N TYR A 237 -3.61 -6.39 8.73
CA TYR A 237 -3.82 -7.27 7.60
C TYR A 237 -4.73 -6.63 6.55
N MET A 238 -5.70 -5.82 6.95
CA MET A 238 -6.53 -5.05 6.01
C MET A 238 -5.70 -4.06 5.20
N TYR A 239 -4.86 -3.22 5.83
CA TYR A 239 -4.04 -2.31 5.02
C TYR A 239 -3.00 -3.08 4.20
N ALA A 240 -2.42 -4.17 4.71
CA ALA A 240 -1.44 -4.96 3.95
C ALA A 240 -2.10 -5.59 2.70
N PHE A 241 -3.31 -6.13 2.87
CA PHE A 241 -4.11 -6.69 1.79
C PHE A 241 -4.52 -5.62 0.78
N GLY A 242 -4.99 -4.44 1.23
CA GLY A 242 -5.32 -3.32 0.35
C GLY A 242 -4.12 -2.86 -0.48
N GLY A 243 -2.95 -2.76 0.17
CA GLY A 243 -1.68 -2.44 -0.49
C GLY A 243 -1.29 -3.46 -1.55
N MET A 244 -1.36 -4.75 -1.21
CA MET A 244 -1.15 -5.86 -2.14
C MET A 244 -2.10 -5.77 -3.33
N TRP A 245 -3.39 -5.54 -3.07
CA TRP A 245 -4.41 -5.44 -4.11
C TRP A 245 -4.13 -4.30 -5.08
N MET A 246 -3.72 -3.13 -4.59
CA MET A 246 -3.29 -2.02 -5.46
C MET A 246 -2.06 -2.38 -6.30
N SER A 247 -1.07 -3.08 -5.73
CA SER A 247 0.09 -3.57 -6.48
C SER A 247 -0.30 -4.55 -7.59
N TRP A 248 -1.27 -5.44 -7.32
CA TRP A 248 -1.84 -6.33 -8.35
C TRP A 248 -2.45 -5.55 -9.52
N VAL A 249 -3.19 -4.49 -9.22
CA VAL A 249 -3.77 -3.64 -10.27
C VAL A 249 -2.67 -2.95 -11.08
N GLN A 250 -1.59 -2.49 -10.44
CA GLN A 250 -0.44 -1.93 -11.15
C GLN A 250 0.24 -2.97 -12.05
N LEU A 251 0.45 -4.20 -11.58
CA LEU A 251 0.97 -5.29 -12.41
C LEU A 251 0.05 -5.56 -13.61
N PHE A 252 -1.27 -5.59 -13.38
CA PHE A 252 -2.26 -5.81 -14.41
C PHE A 252 -2.20 -4.72 -15.49
N ILE A 253 -2.27 -3.43 -15.14
CA ILE A 253 -2.30 -2.35 -16.15
C ILE A 253 -0.97 -2.18 -16.90
N TYR A 254 0.16 -2.50 -16.27
CA TYR A 254 1.49 -2.43 -16.89
C TYR A 254 1.89 -3.70 -17.63
N ARG A 255 1.07 -4.77 -17.59
CA ARG A 255 1.41 -6.10 -18.14
C ARG A 255 1.90 -6.10 -19.59
N ASN A 256 1.39 -5.19 -20.40
CA ASN A 256 1.73 -5.10 -21.83
C ASN A 256 2.79 -4.04 -22.14
N GLN A 257 3.08 -3.13 -21.21
CA GLN A 257 3.93 -1.98 -21.47
C GLN A 257 5.40 -2.40 -21.58
N ILE A 258 6.08 -1.90 -22.60
CA ILE A 258 7.53 -2.05 -22.81
C ILE A 258 8.16 -0.67 -22.78
N HIS A 259 9.22 -0.56 -22.00
CA HIS A 259 9.97 0.67 -21.83
C HIS A 259 11.23 0.62 -22.71
N GLY A 260 11.78 1.79 -23.04
CA GLY A 260 13.10 1.89 -23.67
C GLY A 260 14.21 1.41 -22.72
N PRO A 261 15.48 1.40 -23.15
CA PRO A 261 16.58 1.40 -22.20
C PRO A 261 16.38 2.58 -21.24
N LEU A 262 16.28 2.31 -19.93
CA LEU A 262 16.07 3.37 -18.96
C LEU A 262 17.25 4.35 -18.97
N ARG A 263 16.93 5.64 -19.04
CA ARG A 263 17.90 6.72 -18.81
C ARG A 263 18.50 6.61 -17.42
N ILE A 264 19.70 7.18 -17.24
CA ILE A 264 20.46 7.06 -15.99
C ILE A 264 19.65 7.47 -14.75
N GLY A 265 18.92 8.59 -14.80
CA GLY A 265 18.08 9.04 -13.68
C GLY A 265 16.91 8.09 -13.37
N ALA A 266 16.22 7.59 -14.40
CA ALA A 266 15.13 6.63 -14.23
C ALA A 266 15.64 5.29 -13.69
N LYS A 267 16.80 4.85 -14.18
CA LYS A 267 17.47 3.63 -13.73
C LYS A 267 17.88 3.70 -12.27
N ILE A 268 18.51 4.80 -11.83
CA ILE A 268 18.93 4.98 -10.44
C ILE A 268 17.73 4.99 -9.51
N THR A 269 16.72 5.82 -9.81
CA THR A 269 15.50 5.93 -8.99
C THR A 269 14.74 4.61 -8.92
N TRP A 270 14.65 3.88 -10.04
CA TRP A 270 14.06 2.55 -10.10
C TRP A 270 14.80 1.51 -9.24
N ILE A 271 16.13 1.45 -9.30
CA ILE A 271 16.94 0.52 -8.46
C ILE A 271 16.74 0.84 -6.99
N ILE A 272 16.88 2.10 -6.60
CA ILE A 272 16.75 2.52 -5.20
C ILE A 272 15.34 2.21 -4.70
N GLY A 273 14.31 2.55 -5.48
CA GLY A 273 12.93 2.24 -5.13
C GLY A 273 12.70 0.73 -4.96
N THR A 274 13.26 -0.09 -5.85
CA THR A 274 13.17 -1.56 -5.77
C THR A 274 13.78 -2.08 -4.46
N ILE A 275 14.94 -1.56 -4.08
CA ILE A 275 15.63 -1.92 -2.83
C ILE A 275 14.82 -1.48 -1.61
N LEU A 276 14.37 -0.23 -1.58
CA LEU A 276 13.59 0.31 -0.46
C LEU A 276 12.27 -0.45 -0.28
N TYR A 277 11.58 -0.75 -1.38
CA TYR A 277 10.33 -1.50 -1.32
C TYR A 277 10.55 -2.96 -0.89
N GLY A 278 11.61 -3.62 -1.38
CA GLY A 278 11.98 -4.95 -0.91
C GLY A 278 12.35 -4.99 0.57
N ALA A 279 13.09 -3.98 1.04
CA ALA A 279 13.42 -3.82 2.46
C ALA A 279 12.17 -3.55 3.31
N LEU A 280 11.21 -2.76 2.81
CA LEU A 280 9.94 -2.52 3.47
C LEU A 280 9.13 -3.80 3.61
N LEU A 281 9.01 -4.61 2.55
CA LEU A 281 8.34 -5.91 2.60
C LEU A 281 8.95 -6.82 3.67
N ALA A 282 10.28 -6.89 3.73
CA ALA A 282 10.98 -7.68 4.73
C ALA A 282 10.80 -7.11 6.16
N GLY A 283 10.91 -5.80 6.33
CA GLY A 283 10.75 -5.13 7.62
C GLY A 283 9.36 -5.36 8.21
N VAL A 284 8.32 -5.21 7.39
CA VAL A 284 6.93 -5.53 7.76
C VAL A 284 6.79 -7.01 8.14
N ALA A 285 7.33 -7.93 7.34
CA ALA A 285 7.25 -9.36 7.63
C ALA A 285 7.94 -9.73 8.96
N ILE A 286 9.05 -9.07 9.28
CA ILE A 286 9.82 -9.29 10.51
C ILE A 286 9.12 -8.67 11.74
N GLU A 287 8.47 -7.52 11.59
CA GLU A 287 7.85 -6.81 12.71
C GLU A 287 6.62 -7.55 13.25
N PHE A 288 5.76 -8.05 12.36
CA PHE A 288 4.42 -8.48 12.75
C PHE A 288 4.32 -9.93 13.25
N PRO A 289 3.40 -10.20 14.20
CA PRO A 289 3.02 -11.57 14.54
C PRO A 289 2.55 -12.32 13.29
N HIS A 290 3.11 -13.51 13.06
CA HIS A 290 2.93 -14.30 11.83
C HIS A 290 3.34 -13.60 10.51
N GLY A 291 3.95 -12.41 10.58
CA GLY A 291 4.34 -11.61 9.42
C GLY A 291 5.31 -12.34 8.49
N LEU A 292 6.19 -13.19 9.02
CA LEU A 292 7.14 -13.99 8.23
C LEU A 292 6.42 -14.97 7.30
N TYR A 293 5.36 -15.64 7.78
CA TYR A 293 4.56 -16.56 6.94
C TYR A 293 3.85 -15.78 5.83
N VAL A 294 3.23 -14.66 6.19
CA VAL A 294 2.48 -13.81 5.27
C VAL A 294 3.40 -13.19 4.22
N GLY A 295 4.57 -12.69 4.64
CA GLY A 295 5.59 -12.13 3.78
C GLY A 295 6.18 -13.14 2.80
N LEU A 296 6.43 -14.38 3.24
CA LEU A 296 6.84 -15.47 2.35
C LEU A 296 5.77 -15.78 1.31
N VAL A 297 4.52 -15.98 1.73
CA VAL A 297 3.40 -16.26 0.81
C VAL A 297 3.25 -15.11 -0.20
N TYR A 298 3.26 -13.86 0.29
CA TYR A 298 3.15 -12.67 -0.56
C TYR A 298 4.26 -12.63 -1.62
N THR A 299 5.52 -12.71 -1.19
CA THR A 299 6.67 -12.57 -2.10
C THR A 299 6.75 -13.70 -3.11
N VAL A 300 6.38 -14.93 -2.71
CA VAL A 300 6.29 -16.08 -3.63
C VAL A 300 5.16 -15.89 -4.63
N VAL A 301 3.96 -15.52 -4.19
CA VAL A 301 2.79 -15.36 -5.07
C VAL A 301 3.02 -14.22 -6.06
N ILE A 302 3.36 -13.02 -5.57
CA ILE A 302 3.61 -11.85 -6.43
C ILE A 302 4.82 -12.08 -7.34
N GLY A 303 5.91 -12.64 -6.81
CA GLY A 303 7.10 -12.97 -7.58
C GLY A 303 6.80 -13.95 -8.71
N THR A 304 6.05 -15.01 -8.41
CA THR A 304 5.61 -16.00 -9.41
C THR A 304 4.74 -15.36 -10.47
N VAL A 305 3.80 -14.49 -10.07
CA VAL A 305 2.94 -13.76 -11.01
C VAL A 305 3.76 -12.86 -11.93
N CYS A 306 4.75 -12.13 -11.39
CA CYS A 306 5.64 -11.29 -12.20
C CYS A 306 6.45 -12.12 -13.21
N VAL A 307 6.99 -13.27 -12.77
CA VAL A 307 7.71 -14.21 -13.64
C VAL A 307 6.77 -14.74 -14.72
N CYS A 308 5.59 -15.26 -14.37
CA CYS A 308 4.59 -15.76 -15.30
C CYS A 308 4.18 -14.67 -16.31
N MET A 309 3.89 -13.46 -15.85
CA MET A 309 3.57 -12.33 -16.72
C MET A 309 4.68 -12.09 -17.74
N MET A 310 5.95 -12.06 -17.34
CA MET A 310 7.03 -11.84 -18.30
C MET A 310 7.25 -13.03 -19.23
N VAL A 311 7.28 -14.27 -18.70
CA VAL A 311 7.54 -15.49 -19.50
C VAL A 311 6.45 -15.75 -20.53
N PHE A 312 5.17 -15.62 -20.15
CA PHE A 312 4.02 -15.92 -21.01
C PHE A 312 3.59 -14.73 -21.87
N ASN A 313 3.85 -13.49 -21.44
CA ASN A 313 3.58 -12.29 -22.22
C ASN A 313 4.88 -11.64 -22.70
N LYS A 314 5.50 -12.23 -23.73
CA LYS A 314 6.85 -11.82 -24.14
C LYS A 314 6.93 -10.44 -24.79
N ASN A 315 5.87 -10.02 -25.51
CA ASN A 315 5.83 -8.82 -26.35
C ASN A 315 7.16 -8.57 -27.10
N ASP A 316 7.59 -9.55 -27.88
CA ASP A 316 8.82 -9.52 -28.70
C ASP A 316 10.15 -9.37 -27.94
N LEU A 317 10.14 -9.49 -26.61
CA LEU A 317 11.36 -9.52 -25.81
C LEU A 317 11.87 -10.95 -25.62
N LYS A 318 13.19 -11.13 -25.80
CA LYS A 318 13.87 -12.37 -25.45
C LYS A 318 13.66 -12.68 -23.96
N TYR A 319 13.18 -13.88 -23.65
CA TYR A 319 12.79 -14.31 -22.30
C TYR A 319 11.82 -13.35 -21.59
N GLY A 320 10.96 -12.66 -22.34
CA GLY A 320 9.98 -11.73 -21.78
C GLY A 320 10.55 -10.45 -21.18
N GLY A 321 11.85 -10.24 -21.35
CA GLY A 321 12.57 -9.11 -20.79
C GLY A 321 13.01 -9.26 -19.34
N ILE A 322 12.90 -10.46 -18.73
CA ILE A 322 13.28 -10.70 -17.32
C ILE A 322 14.70 -10.19 -17.04
N PHE A 323 15.64 -10.55 -17.90
CA PHE A 323 17.07 -10.20 -17.77
C PHE A 323 17.45 -8.88 -18.46
N THR A 324 16.46 -8.12 -18.93
CA THR A 324 16.71 -6.84 -19.59
C THR A 324 16.36 -5.70 -18.66
N MET A 325 17.35 -4.93 -18.25
CA MET A 325 17.20 -3.92 -17.20
C MET A 325 16.14 -2.86 -17.54
N GLY A 326 15.04 -2.84 -16.79
CA GLY A 326 14.02 -1.80 -16.85
C GLY A 326 13.07 -1.86 -18.04
N ARG A 327 13.18 -2.86 -18.93
CA ARG A 327 12.27 -2.99 -20.09
C ARG A 327 10.82 -3.25 -19.67
N ARG A 328 10.64 -3.96 -18.56
CA ARG A 328 9.36 -4.22 -17.90
C ARG A 328 9.33 -3.50 -16.55
N MET A 329 9.65 -2.21 -16.56
CA MET A 329 10.01 -1.41 -15.39
C MET A 329 9.18 -1.70 -14.12
N VAL A 330 7.84 -1.63 -14.20
CA VAL A 330 6.96 -1.86 -13.05
C VAL A 330 6.93 -3.33 -12.62
N ILE A 331 6.85 -4.27 -13.56
CA ILE A 331 6.84 -5.71 -13.23
C ILE A 331 8.18 -6.13 -12.62
N GLN A 332 9.29 -5.64 -13.17
CA GLN A 332 10.64 -5.91 -12.65
C GLN A 332 10.91 -5.21 -11.32
N TYR A 333 10.30 -4.05 -11.08
CA TYR A 333 10.33 -3.39 -9.78
C TYR A 333 9.73 -4.30 -8.70
N TYR A 334 8.52 -4.81 -8.94
CA TYR A 334 7.85 -5.71 -7.99
C TYR A 334 8.58 -7.05 -7.85
N LEU A 335 9.06 -7.64 -8.95
CA LEU A 335 9.86 -8.87 -8.89
C LEU A 335 11.15 -8.66 -8.09
N GLY A 336 11.90 -7.58 -8.38
CA GLY A 336 13.14 -7.27 -7.69
C GLY A 336 12.92 -7.05 -6.20
N ALA A 337 11.86 -6.34 -5.84
CA ALA A 337 11.47 -6.16 -4.44
C ALA A 337 11.09 -7.48 -3.76
N CYS A 338 10.37 -8.38 -4.44
CA CYS A 338 10.07 -9.71 -3.92
C CYS A 338 11.34 -10.54 -3.70
N VAL A 339 12.30 -10.49 -4.62
CA VAL A 339 13.60 -11.18 -4.48
C VAL A 339 14.38 -10.65 -3.28
N ILE A 340 14.49 -9.33 -3.14
CA ILE A 340 15.15 -8.69 -2.00
C ILE A 340 14.44 -9.07 -0.69
N GLY A 341 13.11 -8.96 -0.67
CA GLY A 341 12.28 -9.33 0.48
C GLY A 341 12.51 -10.79 0.91
N ILE A 342 12.48 -11.73 -0.03
CA ILE A 342 12.75 -13.15 0.21
C ILE A 342 14.14 -13.36 0.79
N ILE A 343 15.18 -12.74 0.22
CA ILE A 343 16.55 -12.89 0.69
C ILE A 343 16.67 -12.45 2.16
N VAL A 344 16.10 -11.29 2.50
CA VAL A 344 16.15 -10.77 3.87
C VAL A 344 15.32 -11.62 4.83
N VAL A 345 14.13 -12.05 4.43
CA VAL A 345 13.26 -12.93 5.25
C VAL A 345 13.91 -14.29 5.49
N ILE A 346 14.51 -14.90 4.48
CA ILE A 346 15.24 -16.18 4.64
C ILE A 346 16.44 -15.98 5.57
N ALA A 347 17.21 -14.90 5.41
CA ALA A 347 18.34 -14.61 6.30
C ALA A 347 17.89 -14.40 7.75
N TRP A 348 16.74 -13.76 7.97
CA TRP A 348 16.13 -13.62 9.29
C TRP A 348 15.75 -14.98 9.87
N ILE A 349 15.02 -15.81 9.11
CA ILE A 349 14.59 -17.14 9.55
C ILE A 349 15.78 -18.05 9.85
N ALA A 350 16.84 -17.99 9.05
CA ALA A 350 18.06 -18.76 9.30
C ALA A 350 18.73 -18.38 10.63
N LYS A 351 18.60 -17.12 11.07
CA LYS A 351 19.24 -16.62 12.30
C LYS A 351 18.34 -16.74 13.54
N TYR A 352 17.06 -16.42 13.42
CA TYR A 352 16.14 -16.27 14.55
C TYR A 352 14.92 -17.20 14.48
N GLY A 353 14.83 -18.06 13.46
CA GLY A 353 13.66 -18.89 13.20
C GLY A 353 12.44 -18.07 12.77
N PHE A 354 11.24 -18.62 12.97
CA PHE A 354 9.97 -17.94 12.66
C PHE A 354 9.52 -16.94 13.74
N ALA A 355 10.45 -16.47 14.58
CA ALA A 355 10.18 -15.44 15.57
C ALA A 355 10.10 -14.06 14.89
N ASN A 356 9.06 -13.29 15.20
CA ASN A 356 9.04 -11.87 14.84
C ASN A 356 10.09 -11.10 15.67
N ARG A 357 10.34 -9.83 15.31
CA ARG A 357 11.35 -8.98 15.96
C ARG A 357 11.26 -8.99 17.49
N LYS A 358 10.04 -8.80 18.02
CA LYS A 358 9.77 -8.77 19.46
C LYS A 358 10.06 -10.14 20.11
N ALA A 359 9.59 -11.24 19.55
CA ALA A 359 9.85 -12.58 20.08
C ALA A 359 11.32 -13.01 19.97
N ALA A 360 12.06 -12.46 19.00
CA ALA A 360 13.50 -12.68 18.84
C ALA A 360 14.36 -11.85 19.83
N GLY A 361 13.74 -10.98 20.65
CA GLY A 361 14.45 -10.11 21.59
C GLY A 361 15.25 -8.99 20.94
N VAL A 362 14.95 -8.65 19.68
CA VAL A 362 15.61 -7.56 18.95
C VAL A 362 14.84 -6.27 19.23
N ALA A 363 15.35 -5.45 20.16
CA ALA A 363 14.68 -4.22 20.62
C ALA A 363 14.64 -3.11 19.57
#